data_AF-A0A7G8XDR3-F1
#
_entry.id   AF-A0A7G8XDR3-F1
#
_cell.length_a   1.000
_cell.length_b   1.000
_cell.length_c   1.000
_cell.angle_alpha   90.00
_cell.angle_beta   90.00
_cell.angle_gamma   90.00
#
_symmetry.space_group_name_H-M   'P 1'
#
loop_
_entity.id
_entity.type
_entity.pdbx_description
1 polymer ?
#
loop_
_entity_poly.entity_id
_entity_poly.type
_entity_poly.pdbx_seq_one_letter_code
_entity_poly.pdbx_strand_id
1 'polypeptide(L)'
;MGVVIDVKFNARQQMFIDEYLVDLNATQAAIRAGYSERTAASQASRLLTNVNIVARIEELKKTRADRLNLDAYWVLKRLMDISDRSMQAEPVMEWNHEGQGLVPSGEYQFDSSGANKATELIGKHLGMKRLRIN
;
A
#
# COMPACT_ATOMS: atom_id res chain seq x y z
N MET A 1 -7.74 23.94 11.71
CA MET A 1 -8.89 23.49 12.51
C MET A 1 -9.88 22.85 11.55
N GLY A 2 -9.77 21.54 11.30
CA GLY A 2 -10.67 20.86 10.38
C GLY A 2 -12.07 20.80 10.99
N VAL A 3 -13.08 21.22 10.24
CA VAL A 3 -14.47 21.14 10.66
C VAL A 3 -14.78 19.69 11.01
N VAL A 4 -14.93 19.39 12.30
CA VAL A 4 -15.53 18.13 12.74
C VAL A 4 -16.99 18.26 12.40
N ILE A 5 -17.35 17.82 11.19
CA ILE A 5 -18.74 17.78 10.78
C ILE A 5 -19.36 16.66 11.62
N ASP A 6 -20.21 17.01 12.58
CA ASP A 6 -20.96 16.05 13.40
C ASP A 6 -22.03 15.38 12.52
N VAL A 7 -21.56 14.54 11.60
CA VAL A 7 -22.40 13.77 10.68
C VAL A 7 -22.75 12.48 11.37
N LYS A 8 -24.04 12.35 11.71
CA LYS A 8 -24.58 11.12 12.26
C LYS A 8 -24.74 10.08 11.14
N PHE A 9 -23.88 9.06 11.14
CA PHE A 9 -24.03 7.89 10.29
C PHE A 9 -25.15 6.98 10.81
N ASN A 10 -25.92 6.39 9.91
CA ASN A 10 -26.83 5.31 10.32
C ASN A 10 -26.05 4.02 10.60
N ALA A 11 -26.69 3.05 11.27
CA ALA A 11 -26.04 1.81 11.69
C ALA A 11 -25.37 1.05 10.53
N ARG A 12 -25.99 1.01 9.34
CA ARG A 12 -25.44 0.34 8.17
C ARG A 12 -24.26 1.09 7.55
N GLN A 13 -24.32 2.42 7.53
CA GLN A 13 -23.19 3.24 7.07
C GLN A 13 -21.98 3.11 7.99
N GLN A 14 -22.22 3.13 9.32
CA GLN A 14 -21.15 2.94 10.29
C GLN A 14 -20.54 1.54 10.15
N MET A 15 -21.36 0.50 10.06
CA MET A 15 -20.88 -0.86 9.83
C MET A 15 -20.10 -0.99 8.52
N PHE A 16 -20.56 -0.35 7.44
CA PHE A 16 -19.83 -0.32 6.18
C PHE A 16 -18.45 0.32 6.32
N ILE A 17 -18.34 1.45 7.03
CA ILE A 17 -17.06 2.13 7.28
C ILE A 17 -16.11 1.19 8.04
N ASP A 18 -16.59 0.58 9.11
CA ASP A 18 -15.79 -0.28 9.97
C ASP A 18 -15.31 -1.53 9.21
N GLU A 19 -16.21 -2.16 8.46
CA GLU A 19 -15.90 -3.35 7.66
C GLU A 19 -15.01 -3.07 6.45
N TYR A 20 -15.14 -1.90 5.84
CA TYR A 20 -14.28 -1.49 4.72
C TYR A 20 -12.85 -1.27 5.18
N LEU A 21 -12.65 -0.78 6.40
CA LEU A 21 -11.32 -0.56 6.96
C LEU A 21 -10.60 -1.85 7.37
N VAL A 22 -11.22 -3.03 7.25
CA VAL A 22 -10.56 -4.32 7.51
C VAL A 22 -9.70 -4.76 6.33
N ASP A 23 -10.27 -4.75 5.11
CA ASP A 23 -9.66 -5.35 3.92
C ASP A 23 -9.70 -4.44 2.67
N LEU A 24 -10.27 -3.24 2.78
CA LEU A 24 -10.51 -2.31 1.68
C LEU A 24 -11.34 -2.92 0.54
N ASN A 25 -12.14 -3.96 0.84
CA ASN A 25 -13.05 -4.59 -0.10
C ASN A 25 -14.46 -4.00 0.05
N ALA A 26 -14.79 -3.06 -0.83
CA ALA A 26 -16.04 -2.31 -0.76
C ALA A 26 -17.29 -3.20 -0.85
N THR A 27 -17.29 -4.17 -1.78
CA THR A 27 -18.44 -5.05 -1.98
C THR A 27 -18.66 -5.95 -0.77
N GLN A 28 -17.59 -6.55 -0.24
CA GLN A 28 -17.69 -7.41 0.95
C GLN A 28 -18.06 -6.61 2.20
N ALA A 29 -17.53 -5.40 2.36
CA ALA A 29 -17.93 -4.51 3.44
C ALA A 29 -19.42 -4.16 3.39
N ALA A 30 -20.00 -3.94 2.20
CA ALA A 30 -21.44 -3.72 2.06
C ALA A 30 -22.25 -4.97 2.43
N ILE A 31 -21.81 -6.18 2.06
CA ILE A 31 -22.48 -7.42 2.46
C ILE A 31 -22.48 -7.56 3.99
N ARG A 32 -21.32 -7.41 4.63
CA ARG A 32 -21.16 -7.49 6.09
C ARG A 32 -21.94 -6.40 6.83
N ALA A 33 -22.10 -5.22 6.21
CA ALA A 33 -22.95 -4.14 6.70
C ALA A 33 -24.47 -4.37 6.54
N GLY A 34 -24.89 -5.52 6.00
CA GLY A 34 -26.29 -5.89 5.87
C GLY A 34 -26.97 -5.36 4.60
N TYR A 35 -26.22 -4.98 3.58
CA TYR A 35 -26.77 -4.76 2.24
C TYR A 35 -26.94 -6.11 1.52
N SER A 36 -27.99 -6.24 0.71
CA SER A 36 -28.22 -7.47 -0.06
C SER A 36 -27.05 -7.76 -1.00
N GLU A 37 -26.62 -9.02 -1.09
CA GLU A 37 -25.52 -9.43 -1.98
C GLU A 37 -25.73 -8.96 -3.43
N ARG A 38 -26.95 -9.12 -3.95
CA ARG A 38 -27.31 -8.71 -5.32
C ARG A 38 -27.05 -7.23 -5.61
N THR A 39 -27.11 -6.36 -4.61
CA THR A 39 -26.90 -4.91 -4.77
C THR A 39 -25.67 -4.39 -4.04
N ALA A 40 -24.89 -5.25 -3.38
CA ALA A 40 -23.78 -4.84 -2.54
C ALA A 40 -22.74 -4.00 -3.30
N ALA A 41 -22.40 -4.39 -4.54
CA ALA A 41 -21.45 -3.65 -5.36
C ALA A 41 -21.93 -2.22 -5.71
N SER A 42 -23.21 -2.07 -6.08
CA SER A 42 -23.76 -0.75 -6.41
C SER A 42 -23.96 0.13 -5.18
N GLN A 43 -24.32 -0.47 -4.03
CA GLN A 43 -24.39 0.23 -2.76
C GLN A 43 -23.01 0.68 -2.30
N ALA A 44 -22.01 -0.20 -2.36
CA ALA A 44 -20.62 0.11 -2.01
C ALA A 44 -20.08 1.29 -2.84
N SER A 45 -20.31 1.28 -4.16
CA SER A 45 -19.93 2.40 -5.04
C SER A 45 -20.58 3.72 -4.63
N ARG A 46 -21.87 3.71 -4.29
CA ARG A 46 -22.58 4.91 -3.80
C ARG A 46 -22.04 5.38 -2.44
N LEU A 47 -21.75 4.46 -1.53
CA LEU A 47 -21.20 4.78 -0.20
C LEU A 47 -19.80 5.39 -0.33
N LEU A 48 -18.95 4.87 -1.22
CA LEU A 48 -17.62 5.42 -1.50
C LEU A 48 -17.63 6.72 -2.31
N THR A 49 -18.78 7.13 -2.86
CA THR A 49 -18.96 8.46 -3.47
C THR A 49 -19.50 9.49 -2.46
N ASN A 50 -19.97 9.04 -1.30
CA ASN A 50 -20.49 9.92 -0.27
C ASN A 50 -19.33 10.62 0.47
N VAL A 51 -19.25 11.94 0.35
CA VAL A 51 -18.16 12.76 0.91
C VAL A 51 -17.97 12.58 2.42
N ASN A 52 -19.04 12.38 3.19
CA ASN A 52 -18.95 12.21 4.64
C ASN A 52 -18.39 10.84 5.02
N ILE A 53 -18.80 9.79 4.29
CA ILE A 53 -18.30 8.43 4.49
C ILE A 53 -16.82 8.37 4.14
N VAL A 54 -16.43 8.95 3.00
CA VAL A 54 -15.02 9.04 2.56
C VAL A 54 -14.20 9.82 3.58
N ALA A 55 -14.68 10.99 4.02
CA ALA A 55 -13.98 11.78 5.04
C ALA A 55 -13.77 10.99 6.34
N ARG A 56 -14.78 10.23 6.79
CA ARG A 56 -14.67 9.40 7.99
C ARG A 56 -13.68 8.24 7.83
N ILE A 57 -13.67 7.60 6.66
CA ILE A 57 -12.69 6.54 6.33
C ILE A 57 -11.27 7.12 6.37
N GLU A 58 -11.04 8.27 5.76
CA GLU A 58 -9.72 8.92 5.74
C GLU A 58 -9.27 9.39 7.13
N GLU A 59 -10.19 9.93 7.94
CA GLU A 59 -9.92 10.26 9.34
C GLU A 59 -9.49 9.02 10.15
N LEU A 60 -10.19 7.91 10.00
CA LEU A 60 -9.87 6.66 10.70
C LEU A 60 -8.56 6.04 10.21
N LYS A 61 -8.28 6.07 8.90
CA LYS A 61 -6.98 5.67 8.35
C LYS A 61 -5.85 6.51 8.92
N LYS A 62 -6.01 7.84 8.92
CA LYS A 62 -5.04 8.76 9.50
C LYS A 62 -4.83 8.48 10.99
N THR A 63 -5.91 8.30 11.75
CA THR A 63 -5.82 7.97 13.18
C THR A 63 -5.04 6.67 13.42
N ARG A 64 -5.25 5.63 12.60
CA ARG A 64 -4.49 4.38 12.70
C ARG A 64 -3.01 4.57 12.36
N ALA A 65 -2.70 5.37 11.33
CA ALA A 65 -1.33 5.70 10.94
C ALA A 65 -0.62 6.51 12.04
N ASP A 66 -1.29 7.53 12.58
CA ASP A 66 -0.79 8.39 13.66
C ASP A 66 -0.50 7.57 14.93
N ARG A 67 -1.36 6.59 15.29
CA ARG A 67 -1.12 5.67 16.41
C ARG A 67 0.14 4.83 16.26
N LEU A 68 0.55 4.56 15.03
CA LEU A 68 1.75 3.79 14.70
C LEU A 68 2.94 4.69 14.36
N ASN A 69 2.79 6.02 14.44
CA ASN A 69 3.77 7.01 13.97
C ASN A 69 4.23 6.76 12.52
N LEU A 70 3.29 6.33 11.67
CA LEU A 70 3.56 6.11 10.25
C LEU A 70 3.19 7.37 9.46
N ASP A 71 4.20 8.10 9.00
CA ASP A 71 4.04 9.25 8.11
C ASP A 71 4.74 9.03 6.77
N ALA A 72 4.60 10.00 5.86
CA ALA A 72 5.24 9.96 4.55
C ALA A 72 6.77 9.84 4.65
N TYR A 73 7.37 10.49 5.64
CA TYR A 73 8.81 10.45 5.86
C TYR A 73 9.29 9.04 6.24
N TRP A 74 8.59 8.39 7.17
CA TRP A 74 8.87 7.01 7.57
C TRP A 74 8.80 6.06 6.37
N VAL A 75 7.77 6.19 5.53
CA VAL A 75 7.62 5.35 4.32
C VAL A 75 8.77 5.59 3.35
N LEU A 76 9.11 6.84 3.05
CA LEU A 76 10.22 7.17 2.16
C LEU A 76 11.56 6.65 2.68
N LYS A 77 11.82 6.84 3.98
CA LYS A 77 13.04 6.34 4.61
C LYS A 77 13.14 4.83 4.50
N ARG A 78 12.03 4.12 4.73
CA ARG A 78 11.99 2.66 4.60
C ARG A 78 12.20 2.18 3.17
N LEU A 79 11.63 2.86 2.17
CA LEU A 79 11.85 2.54 0.76
C LEU A 79 13.31 2.77 0.37
N MET A 80 13.94 3.84 0.84
CA MET A 80 15.37 4.10 0.58
C MET A 80 16.24 2.98 1.15
N ASP A 81 16.01 2.59 2.41
CA ASP A 81 16.76 1.50 3.04
C ASP A 81 16.55 0.15 2.33
N ILE A 82 15.35 -0.11 1.79
CA ILE A 82 15.07 -1.30 0.96
C ILE A 82 15.83 -1.22 -0.36
N SER A 83 15.81 -0.08 -1.03
CA SER A 83 16.55 0.12 -2.28
C SER A 83 18.03 -0.15 -2.09
N ASP A 84 18.63 0.45 -1.06
CA ASP A 84 20.05 0.31 -0.75
C ASP A 84 20.41 -1.15 -0.43
N ARG A 85 19.55 -1.86 0.31
CA ARG A 85 19.74 -3.28 0.62
C ARG A 85 19.61 -4.18 -0.61
N SER A 86 18.61 -3.94 -1.45
CA SER A 86 18.43 -4.70 -2.69
C SER A 86 19.56 -4.47 -3.68
N MET A 87 20.28 -3.35 -3.59
CA MET A 87 21.46 -3.04 -4.41
C MET A 87 22.77 -3.62 -3.86
N GLN A 88 22.76 -4.32 -2.72
CA GLN A 88 23.96 -4.97 -2.21
C GLN A 88 24.44 -6.05 -3.17
N ALA A 89 25.74 -6.08 -3.43
CA ALA A 89 26.35 -7.04 -4.34
C ALA A 89 26.39 -8.43 -3.68
N GLU A 90 25.78 -9.40 -4.34
CA GLU A 90 25.81 -10.82 -3.99
C GLU A 90 26.59 -11.59 -5.06
N PRO A 91 27.51 -12.49 -4.67
CA PRO A 91 28.24 -13.28 -5.64
C PRO A 91 27.28 -14.21 -6.38
N VAL A 92 27.43 -14.32 -7.69
CA VAL A 92 26.76 -15.35 -8.47
C VAL A 92 27.45 -16.67 -8.13
N MET A 93 26.66 -17.63 -7.65
CA MET A 93 27.15 -18.97 -7.32
C MET A 93 27.00 -19.88 -8.54
N GLU A 94 28.08 -20.57 -8.90
CA GLU A 94 28.10 -21.57 -9.95
C GLU A 94 28.44 -22.95 -9.37
N TRP A 95 27.98 -24.00 -10.05
CA TRP A 95 28.28 -25.37 -9.65
C TRP A 95 29.67 -25.78 -10.14
N ASN A 96 30.56 -26.10 -9.19
CA ASN A 96 31.85 -26.68 -9.49
C ASN A 96 31.73 -28.21 -9.60
N HIS A 97 31.99 -28.74 -10.80
CA HIS A 97 31.92 -30.17 -11.08
C HIS A 97 33.07 -31.00 -10.50
N GLU A 98 34.26 -30.41 -10.31
CA GLU A 98 35.43 -31.09 -9.74
C GLU A 98 35.30 -31.21 -8.22
N GLY A 99 34.89 -30.14 -7.55
CA GLY A 99 34.69 -30.09 -6.10
C GLY A 99 33.31 -30.53 -5.62
N GLN A 100 32.36 -30.77 -6.54
CA GLN A 100 30.95 -31.09 -6.28
C GLN A 100 30.29 -30.13 -5.27
N GLY A 101 30.33 -28.83 -5.54
CA GLY A 101 29.74 -27.82 -4.67
C GLY A 101 29.51 -26.46 -5.34
N LEU A 102 28.73 -25.59 -4.70
CA LEU A 102 28.54 -24.22 -5.16
C LEU A 102 29.74 -23.35 -4.78
N VAL A 103 30.32 -22.65 -5.75
CA VAL A 103 31.42 -21.70 -5.56
C VAL A 103 31.08 -20.35 -6.21
N PRO A 104 31.66 -19.24 -5.75
CA PRO A 104 31.51 -17.96 -6.43
C PRO A 104 32.11 -17.99 -7.85
N SER A 105 31.36 -17.52 -8.85
CA SER A 105 31.81 -17.46 -10.26
C SER A 105 32.77 -16.29 -10.54
N GLY A 106 32.90 -15.35 -9.60
CA GLY A 106 33.60 -14.07 -9.79
C GLY A 106 32.72 -12.95 -10.33
N GLU A 107 31.49 -13.27 -10.75
CA GLU A 107 30.47 -12.27 -11.08
C GLU A 107 29.62 -11.91 -9.86
N TYR A 108 29.06 -10.71 -9.88
CA TYR A 108 28.20 -10.19 -8.83
C TYR A 108 26.87 -9.73 -9.40
N GLN A 109 25.81 -10.01 -8.66
CA GLN A 109 24.45 -9.59 -8.97
C GLN A 109 23.85 -8.85 -7.78
N PHE A 110 22.63 -8.33 -7.95
CA PHE A 110 21.84 -7.72 -6.88
C PHE A 110 20.36 -7.91 -7.18
N ASP A 111 19.49 -7.68 -6.19
CA ASP A 111 18.04 -7.72 -6.36
C ASP A 111 17.54 -6.47 -7.11
N SER A 112 17.69 -6.51 -8.43
CA SER A 112 17.22 -5.43 -9.31
C SER A 112 15.71 -5.18 -9.19
N SER A 113 14.91 -6.20 -8.88
CA SER A 113 13.45 -6.06 -8.79
C SER A 113 13.03 -5.26 -7.55
N GLY A 114 13.59 -5.59 -6.38
CA GLY A 114 13.35 -4.84 -5.15
C GLY A 114 13.84 -3.40 -5.23
N ALA A 115 15.06 -3.19 -5.77
CA ALA A 115 15.65 -1.86 -5.96
C ALA A 115 14.80 -0.98 -6.88
N ASN A 116 14.41 -1.52 -8.05
CA ASN A 116 13.57 -0.81 -9.01
C ASN A 116 12.21 -0.45 -8.40
N LYS A 117 11.59 -1.38 -7.65
CA LYS A 117 10.27 -1.13 -7.08
C LYS A 117 10.32 -0.05 -5.99
N ALA A 118 11.31 -0.11 -5.11
CA ALA A 118 11.51 0.89 -4.07
C ALA A 118 11.73 2.29 -4.67
N THR A 119 12.64 2.38 -5.65
CA THR A 119 12.95 3.63 -6.35
C THR A 119 11.76 4.19 -7.12
N GLU A 120 10.97 3.32 -7.79
CA GLU A 120 9.73 3.71 -8.47
C GLU A 120 8.73 4.37 -7.50
N LEU A 121 8.51 3.78 -6.33
CA LEU A 121 7.57 4.29 -5.33
C LEU A 121 8.03 5.63 -4.73
N ILE A 122 9.34 5.78 -4.47
CA ILE A 122 9.93 7.06 -4.06
C ILE A 122 9.68 8.13 -5.14
N GLY A 123 10.00 7.83 -6.39
CA GLY A 123 9.79 8.76 -7.50
C GLY A 123 8.32 9.18 -7.66
N LYS A 124 7.39 8.22 -7.54
CA LYS A 124 5.94 8.51 -7.55
C LYS A 124 5.53 9.45 -6.42
N HIS A 125 6.03 9.22 -5.20
CA HIS A 125 5.73 10.08 -4.05
C HIS A 125 6.26 11.51 -4.25
N LEU A 126 7.45 11.66 -4.83
CA LEU A 126 8.06 12.95 -5.16
C LEU A 126 7.44 13.64 -6.38
N GLY A 127 6.45 13.02 -7.04
CA GLY A 127 5.84 13.58 -8.25
C GLY A 127 6.73 13.54 -9.49
N MET A 128 7.77 12.70 -9.50
CA MET A 128 8.64 12.51 -10.66
C MET A 128 7.84 11.82 -11.77
N LYS A 129 7.56 12.56 -12.85
CA LYS A 129 6.89 12.02 -14.04
C LYS A 129 7.90 11.25 -14.89
N ARG A 130 7.41 10.27 -15.66
CA ARG A 130 8.19 9.57 -16.69
C ARG A 130 8.87 10.61 -17.58
N LEU A 131 10.21 10.59 -17.64
CA LEU A 131 10.99 11.46 -18.52
C LEU A 131 10.51 11.21 -19.96
N ARG A 132 9.86 12.21 -20.56
CA ARG A 132 9.62 12.23 -22.00
C ARG A 132 10.93 12.66 -22.63
N ILE A 133 11.67 11.69 -23.16
CA ILE A 133 12.75 11.97 -24.09
C ILE A 133 12.04 12.26 -25.42
N ASN A 134 12.08 13.53 -25.85
CA ASN A 134 11.64 13.94 -27.19
C ASN A 134 12.72 13.60 -28.21
#